data_AF-C8CJM9-F1
#
_entry.id   AF-C8CJM9-F1
#
_cell.length_a   1.000
_cell.length_b   1.000
_cell.length_c   1.000
_cell.angle_alpha   90.00
_cell.angle_beta   90.00
_cell.angle_gamma   90.00
#
_symmetry.space_group_name_H-M   'P 1'
#
loop_
_entity.id
_entity.type
_entity.pdbx_description
1 polymer ?
#
loop_
_entity_poly.entity_id
_entity_poly.type
_entity_poly.pdbx_seq_one_letter_code
_entity_poly.pdbx_strand_id
1 'polypeptide(L)'
;ILAQAYSIIRDSHAGQVNLESFLTLNGPLIGIVGPKDYLRVMGLQLDVNMDKQFSVMKTNPLIGPTQGDLTTNLSDDDLVAPCYKVGYVAGAIYPNNADH
;
A
#
# COMPACT_ATOMS: atom_id res chain seq x y z
N ILE A 1 4.15 -8.91 -5.60
CA ILE A 1 5.27 -8.01 -5.22
C ILE A 1 5.31 -7.68 -3.71
N LEU A 2 4.26 -7.13 -3.08
CA LEU A 2 4.30 -6.76 -1.65
C LEU A 2 4.67 -7.91 -0.69
N ALA A 3 4.06 -9.08 -0.87
CA ALA A 3 4.36 -10.24 -0.01
C ALA A 3 5.82 -10.70 -0.10
N GLN A 4 6.43 -10.57 -1.29
CA GLN A 4 7.82 -10.90 -1.53
C GLN A 4 8.75 -9.86 -0.89
N ALA A 5 8.50 -8.57 -1.15
CA ALA A 5 9.24 -7.47 -0.51
C ALA A 5 9.17 -7.53 1.02
N TYR A 6 7.99 -7.84 1.58
CA TYR A 6 7.84 -8.04 3.02
C TYR A 6 8.66 -9.22 3.54
N SER A 7 8.66 -10.35 2.81
CA SER A 7 9.47 -11.52 3.17
C SER A 7 10.97 -11.17 3.20
N ILE A 8 11.48 -10.47 2.17
CA ILE A 8 12.89 -10.04 2.10
C ILE A 8 13.29 -9.20 3.33
N ILE A 9 12.48 -8.18 3.64
CA ILE A 9 12.73 -7.29 4.79
C ILE A 9 12.62 -8.05 6.11
N ARG A 10 11.58 -8.88 6.27
CA ARG A 10 11.32 -9.65 7.49
C ARG A 10 12.40 -10.68 7.75
N ASP A 11 12.86 -11.39 6.73
CA ASP A 11 13.85 -12.44 6.89
C ASP A 11 15.22 -11.84 7.26
N SER A 12 15.51 -10.61 6.80
CA SER A 12 16.73 -9.86 7.16
C SER A 12 16.64 -9.14 8.52
N HIS A 13 15.44 -8.86 9.02
CA HIS A 13 15.19 -8.07 10.23
C HIS A 13 14.13 -8.74 11.13
N ALA A 14 14.28 -10.04 11.33
CA ALA A 14 13.30 -10.85 12.04
C ALA A 14 12.99 -10.28 13.43
N GLY A 15 11.69 -10.14 13.74
CA GLY A 15 11.22 -9.59 15.01
C GLY A 15 11.29 -8.06 15.16
N GLN A 16 11.88 -7.35 14.18
CA GLN A 16 11.95 -5.88 14.20
C GLN A 16 10.92 -5.22 13.28
N VAL A 17 10.34 -6.00 12.37
CA VAL A 17 9.39 -5.50 11.36
C VAL A 17 8.01 -6.09 11.60
N ASN A 18 6.98 -5.31 11.29
CA ASN A 18 5.60 -5.75 11.35
C ASN A 18 4.87 -5.44 10.03
N LEU A 19 3.88 -6.28 9.69
CA LEU A 19 3.16 -6.18 8.43
C LEU A 19 2.43 -4.84 8.29
N GLU A 20 1.81 -4.36 9.37
CA GLU A 20 1.02 -3.13 9.36
C GLU A 20 1.86 -1.90 9.02
N SER A 21 3.02 -1.74 9.66
CA SER A 21 3.95 -0.64 9.42
C SER A 21 4.58 -0.73 8.03
N PHE A 22 4.89 -1.95 7.58
CA PHE A 22 5.36 -2.18 6.22
C PHE A 22 4.31 -1.76 5.17
N LEU A 23 3.03 -2.14 5.37
CA LEU A 23 1.94 -1.77 4.47
C LEU A 23 1.60 -0.28 4.55
N THR A 24 1.75 0.35 5.72
CA THR A 24 1.59 1.80 5.88
C THR A 24 2.64 2.56 5.06
N LEU A 25 3.88 2.06 5.04
CA LEU A 25 4.97 2.65 4.27
C LEU A 25 4.84 2.40 2.76
N ASN A 26 4.58 1.16 2.36
CA ASN A 26 4.68 0.73 0.96
C ASN A 26 3.35 0.62 0.22
N GLY A 27 2.23 0.49 0.92
CA GLY A 27 0.90 0.37 0.32
C GLY A 27 0.58 1.52 -0.66
N PRO A 28 0.81 2.79 -0.29
CA PRO A 28 0.57 3.92 -1.19
C PRO A 28 1.40 3.88 -2.48
N LEU A 29 2.59 3.27 -2.47
CA LEU A 29 3.47 3.19 -3.66
C LEU A 29 2.86 2.32 -4.76
N ILE A 30 2.03 1.35 -4.40
CA ILE A 30 1.35 0.46 -5.36
C ILE A 30 -0.15 0.79 -5.51
N GLY A 31 -0.56 1.99 -5.11
CA GLY A 31 -1.94 2.44 -5.27
C GLY A 31 -2.93 1.86 -4.26
N ILE A 32 -2.48 1.25 -3.14
CA ILE A 32 -3.40 0.88 -2.06
C ILE A 32 -3.95 2.17 -1.44
N VAL A 33 -5.24 2.42 -1.69
CA VAL A 33 -5.97 3.55 -1.14
C VAL A 33 -6.22 3.33 0.34
N GLY A 34 -5.87 4.31 1.17
CA GLY A 34 -6.13 4.28 2.60
C GLY A 34 -7.65 4.26 2.91
N PRO A 35 -8.08 3.67 4.05
CA PRO A 35 -9.49 3.55 4.39
C PRO A 35 -10.27 4.89 4.37
N LYS A 36 -9.60 5.98 4.78
CA LYS A 36 -10.19 7.33 4.81
C LYS A 36 -10.52 7.89 3.42
N ASP A 37 -9.80 7.44 2.40
CA ASP A 37 -9.89 7.93 1.03
C ASP A 37 -10.68 7.00 0.12
N TYR A 38 -10.92 5.76 0.56
CA TYR A 38 -11.55 4.70 -0.23
C TYR A 38 -12.88 5.13 -0.85
N LEU A 39 -13.80 5.66 -0.03
CA LEU A 39 -15.11 6.09 -0.53
C LEU A 39 -14.97 7.17 -1.60
N ARG A 40 -14.11 8.17 -1.37
CA ARG A 40 -13.87 9.26 -2.32
C ARG A 40 -13.33 8.73 -3.65
N VAL A 41 -12.30 7.88 -3.63
CA VAL A 41 -11.71 7.28 -4.85
C VAL A 41 -12.72 6.44 -5.61
N MET A 42 -13.61 5.76 -4.89
CA MET A 42 -14.68 4.97 -5.49
C MET A 42 -15.88 5.81 -5.94
N GLY A 43 -15.87 7.14 -5.79
CA GLY A 43 -17.03 7.98 -6.10
C GLY A 43 -18.25 7.65 -5.24
N LEU A 44 -17.99 7.19 -4.02
CA LEU A 44 -18.96 6.80 -3.01
C LEU A 44 -19.00 7.85 -1.88
N GLN A 45 -20.14 7.94 -1.21
CA GLN A 45 -20.28 8.71 0.02
C GLN A 45 -21.08 7.91 1.04
N LEU A 46 -20.76 8.10 2.31
CA LEU A 46 -21.57 7.59 3.41
C LEU A 46 -22.77 8.50 3.60
N ASP A 47 -23.97 7.93 3.50
CA ASP A 47 -25.23 8.58 3.83
C ASP A 47 -25.68 8.13 5.21
N VAL A 48 -26.03 9.10 6.04
CA VAL A 48 -26.46 8.89 7.42
C VAL A 48 -27.83 9.50 7.59
N ASN A 49 -28.84 8.63 7.66
CA ASN A 49 -30.22 9.01 7.94
C ASN A 49 -30.34 9.52 9.41
N MET A 50 -31.33 10.37 9.67
CA MET A 50 -31.81 10.76 11.01
C MET A 50 -32.00 9.56 11.98
N ASP A 51 -32.39 8.39 11.46
CA ASP A 51 -32.51 7.13 12.23
C ASP A 51 -31.16 6.46 12.55
N LYS A 52 -30.03 7.13 12.26
CA LYS A 52 -28.66 6.59 12.39
C LYS A 52 -28.41 5.33 11.56
N GLN A 53 -29.19 5.13 10.49
CA GLN A 53 -28.92 4.09 9.51
C GLN A 53 -27.82 4.58 8.56
N PHE A 54 -26.85 3.70 8.31
CA PHE A 54 -25.72 3.96 7.42
C PHE A 54 -25.99 3.30 6.08
N SER A 55 -25.91 4.07 5.00
CA SER A 55 -25.92 3.53 3.64
C SER A 55 -24.75 4.09 2.82
N VAL A 56 -24.34 3.38 1.78
CA VAL A 56 -23.28 3.83 0.87
C VAL A 56 -23.90 4.13 -0.48
N MET A 57 -23.72 5.36 -0.95
CA MET A 57 -24.32 5.84 -2.19
C MET A 57 -23.24 6.10 -3.23
N LYS A 58 -23.50 5.75 -4.50
CA LYS A 58 -22.67 6.18 -5.63
C LYS A 58 -23.05 7.61 -6.00
N THR A 59 -22.15 8.56 -5.71
CA THR A 59 -22.38 10.00 -5.96
C THR A 59 -21.88 10.45 -7.33
N ASN A 60 -20.91 9.73 -7.91
CA ASN A 60 -20.45 10.01 -9.26
C ASN A 60 -20.15 8.70 -10.03
N PRO A 61 -20.97 8.33 -11.03
CA PRO A 61 -20.78 7.10 -11.81
C PRO A 61 -19.54 7.12 -12.72
N LEU A 62 -18.99 8.31 -12.99
CA LEU A 62 -17.78 8.49 -13.80
C LEU A 62 -16.49 8.39 -12.97
N ILE A 63 -16.59 8.43 -11.63
CA ILE A 63 -15.45 8.29 -10.73
C ILE A 63 -15.30 6.81 -10.32
N GLY A 64 -14.07 6.31 -10.43
CA GLY A 64 -13.65 4.98 -10.02
C GLY A 64 -12.14 4.81 -10.23
N PRO A 65 -11.58 3.65 -9.84
CA PRO A 65 -10.17 3.37 -10.04
C PRO A 65 -9.85 3.36 -11.54
N THR A 66 -8.84 4.13 -11.93
CA THR A 66 -8.28 4.11 -13.28
C THR A 66 -7.36 2.89 -13.45
N GLN A 67 -6.98 2.57 -14.69
CA GLN A 67 -5.96 1.54 -14.94
C GLN A 67 -4.62 1.86 -14.23
N GLY A 68 -4.27 3.15 -14.09
CA GLY A 68 -3.08 3.56 -13.34
C GLY A 68 -3.20 3.30 -11.84
N ASP A 69 -4.41 3.29 -11.29
CA ASP A 69 -4.66 2.97 -9.88
C ASP A 69 -4.64 1.44 -9.61
N LEU A 70 -4.82 0.63 -10.66
CA LEU A 70 -4.93 -0.83 -10.58
C LEU A 70 -3.66 -1.56 -11.00
N THR A 71 -2.71 -0.86 -11.60
CA THR A 71 -1.49 -1.44 -12.14
C THR A 71 -0.26 -0.78 -11.54
N THR A 72 0.83 -1.53 -11.46
CA THR A 72 2.10 -1.02 -10.95
C THR A 72 3.24 -1.63 -11.75
N ASN A 73 4.23 -0.82 -12.05
CA ASN A 73 5.48 -1.24 -12.69
C ASN A 73 6.62 -1.38 -11.66
N LEU A 74 6.29 -1.35 -10.37
CA LEU A 74 7.27 -1.47 -9.30
C LEU A 74 7.69 -2.94 -9.12
N SER A 75 8.99 -3.12 -8.96
CA SER A 75 9.61 -4.38 -8.52
C SER A 75 9.52 -4.54 -7.00
N ASP A 76 9.95 -5.70 -6.48
CA ASP A 76 10.15 -5.87 -5.05
C ASP A 76 11.28 -4.99 -4.51
N ASP A 77 12.36 -4.78 -5.26
CA ASP A 77 13.45 -3.86 -4.89
C ASP A 77 12.95 -2.43 -4.68
N ASP A 78 12.02 -1.96 -5.54
CA ASP A 78 11.40 -0.64 -5.41
C ASP A 78 10.57 -0.49 -4.11
N LEU A 79 10.13 -1.60 -3.51
CA LEU A 79 9.39 -1.63 -2.24
C LEU A 79 10.29 -1.91 -1.03
N VAL A 80 11.44 -2.55 -1.25
CA VAL A 80 12.46 -2.79 -0.24
C VAL A 80 13.25 -1.51 0.02
N ALA A 81 13.60 -0.75 -1.02
CA ALA A 81 14.46 0.41 -0.90
C ALA A 81 13.93 1.52 0.05
N PRO A 82 12.63 1.88 0.01
CA PRO A 82 12.05 2.83 0.95
C PRO A 82 12.23 2.42 2.42
N CYS A 83 12.22 1.12 2.73
CA CYS A 83 12.35 0.60 4.09
C CYS A 83 13.70 1.00 4.72
N TYR A 84 14.78 0.99 3.96
CA TYR A 84 16.09 1.45 4.43
C TYR A 84 16.18 2.98 4.40
N LYS A 85 15.68 3.61 3.33
CA LYS A 85 15.79 5.06 3.11
C LYS A 85 15.15 5.89 4.22
N VAL A 86 14.00 5.44 4.75
CA VAL A 86 13.28 6.14 5.82
C VAL A 86 13.70 5.70 7.22
N GLY A 87 14.66 4.78 7.34
CA GLY A 87 15.09 4.20 8.61
C GLY A 87 14.05 3.28 9.25
N TYR A 88 13.12 2.71 8.47
CA TYR A 88 12.20 1.68 8.97
C TYR A 88 12.96 0.42 9.41
N VAL A 89 14.07 0.12 8.73
CA VAL A 89 15.08 -0.87 9.15
C VAL A 89 16.48 -0.26 9.08
N ALA A 90 17.41 -0.78 9.88
CA ALA A 90 18.81 -0.36 9.89
C ALA A 90 19.64 -1.16 8.88
N GLY A 91 20.62 -0.53 8.24
CA GLY A 91 21.53 -1.17 7.28
C GLY A 91 21.59 -0.45 5.94
N ALA A 92 22.20 -1.09 4.96
CA ALA A 92 22.28 -0.60 3.58
C ALA A 92 21.69 -1.64 2.62
N ILE A 93 21.06 -1.16 1.55
CA ILE A 93 20.62 -2.01 0.44
C ILE A 93 21.88 -2.48 -0.28
N TYR A 94 22.16 -3.78 -0.23
CA TYR A 94 23.12 -4.38 -1.13
C TYR A 94 22.36 -4.82 -2.38
N PRO A 95 22.66 -4.27 -3.57
CA PRO A 95 22.05 -4.78 -4.79
C PRO A 95 22.40 -6.26 -4.91
N ASN A 96 21.38 -7.12 -4.99
CA ASN A 96 21.57 -8.53 -5.28
C ASN A 96 22.10 -8.64 -6.72
N ASN A 97 23.41 -8.81 -6.87
CA ASN A 97 23.99 -9.30 -8.10
C ASN A 97 23.64 -10.79 -8.23
N ALA A 98 22.43 -11.10 -8.65
CA ALA A 98 22.02 -12.45 -9.02
C ALA A 98 22.11 -12.61 -10.55
N ASP A 99 23.34 -12.55 -11.06
CA ASP A 99 23.72 -13.27 -12.27
C ASP A 99 24.13 -14.68 -11.84
N HIS A 100 23.26 -15.68 -12.03
CA HIS A 100 23.72 -17.00 -12.49
C HIS A 100 22.63 -17.84 -13.15
#